data_AF-A0A261Q9Y8-F1
#
_entry.id   AF-A0A261Q9Y8-F1
#
_cell.length_a   1.000
_cell.length_b   1.000
_cell.length_c   1.000
_cell.angle_alpha   90.00
_cell.angle_beta   90.00
_cell.angle_gamma   90.00
#
_symmetry.space_group_name_H-M   'P 1'
#
loop_
_entity.id
_entity.type
_entity.pdbx_description
1 polymer ?
#
loop_
_entity_poly.entity_id
_entity_poly.type
_entity_poly.pdbx_seq_one_letter_code
_entity_poly.pdbx_strand_id
1 'polypeptide(L)'
;MSAVAELTPAAVGEQVTNTLLSAFEVDTKVLEANKEKYLGLELLELDDKKTYDEAIAGRRLARETRIAIQKKFKEFKAIAKDAVTKTEEKAETLIKLVSPVEDHCDDIVKRYEEEKERIRIDKLQQKAALVKSRVEKLTSLGAFFDGTSYNLGNLVVEHEQLVTYSDDEYSQCVDLATQMAEKIRLDKEAKEKADSEERQRLEAERKRIEEENAKLRAQQEEERKRMQAEMDALRKEREELEAEKKAVADAKAKELAEKRRAEKAEADRLAAEVKAKKDEEERIEREAREKKEAEAKKKADAARQKALAPDKKKLLKLADQIEAFDLPELAHVDAQGVTDYARMILDSLSKTIREKVEKYL
;
A
#
# COMPACT_ATOMS: atom_id res chain seq x y z
N MET A 1 -91.64 -47.91 -27.32
CA MET A 1 -90.96 -47.38 -28.53
C MET A 1 -90.55 -48.58 -29.35
N SER A 2 -91.09 -48.69 -30.57
CA SER A 2 -90.94 -49.85 -31.44
C SER A 2 -89.48 -49.95 -31.90
N ALA A 3 -88.83 -51.09 -31.67
CA ALA A 3 -87.51 -51.39 -32.18
C ALA A 3 -87.60 -51.53 -33.70
N VAL A 4 -87.36 -50.43 -34.42
CA VAL A 4 -87.06 -50.48 -35.84
C VAL A 4 -85.67 -51.07 -35.94
N ALA A 5 -85.57 -52.32 -36.39
CA ALA A 5 -84.29 -52.95 -36.67
C ALA A 5 -83.58 -52.09 -37.73
N GLU A 6 -82.56 -51.35 -37.31
CA GLU A 6 -81.70 -50.60 -38.22
C GLU A 6 -80.93 -51.61 -39.08
N LEU A 7 -81.41 -51.82 -40.30
CA LEU A 7 -80.64 -52.51 -41.33
C LEU A 7 -79.37 -51.69 -41.56
N THR A 8 -78.22 -52.35 -41.39
CA THR A 8 -76.92 -51.69 -41.61
C THR A 8 -76.84 -51.18 -43.05
N PRO A 9 -76.07 -50.11 -43.33
CA PRO A 9 -75.88 -49.61 -44.70
C PRO A 9 -75.44 -50.72 -45.68
N ALA A 10 -74.67 -51.69 -45.20
CA ALA A 10 -74.28 -52.88 -45.94
C ALA A 10 -75.47 -53.80 -46.28
N ALA A 11 -76.36 -54.07 -45.31
CA ALA A 11 -77.54 -54.91 -45.51
C ALA A 11 -78.55 -54.26 -46.47
N VAL A 12 -78.74 -52.93 -46.40
CA VAL A 12 -79.61 -52.20 -47.34
C VAL A 12 -79.01 -52.21 -48.75
N GLY A 13 -77.69 -51.97 -48.88
CA GLY A 13 -76.99 -52.04 -50.16
C GLY A 13 -77.07 -53.43 -50.79
N GLU A 14 -76.89 -54.49 -50.00
CA GLU A 14 -76.98 -55.87 -50.44
C GLU A 14 -78.40 -56.26 -50.87
N GLN A 15 -79.43 -55.81 -50.13
CA GLN A 15 -80.84 -56.07 -50.48
C GLN A 15 -81.26 -55.38 -51.79
N VAL A 16 -80.82 -54.12 -52.00
CA VAL A 16 -81.07 -53.40 -53.26
C VAL A 16 -80.35 -54.09 -54.41
N THR A 17 -79.10 -54.50 -54.20
CA THR A 17 -78.30 -55.22 -55.20
C THR A 17 -78.94 -56.56 -55.58
N ASN A 18 -79.39 -57.35 -54.61
CA ASN A 18 -80.05 -58.63 -54.84
C ASN A 18 -81.41 -58.48 -55.56
N THR A 19 -82.15 -57.43 -55.24
CA THR A 19 -83.43 -57.12 -55.92
C THR A 19 -83.19 -56.77 -57.39
N LEU A 20 -82.13 -56.00 -57.69
CA LEU A 20 -81.79 -55.64 -59.07
C LEU A 20 -81.23 -56.84 -59.87
N LEU A 21 -80.45 -57.72 -59.24
CA LEU A 21 -79.87 -58.90 -59.89
C LEU A 21 -80.91 -59.99 -60.20
N SER A 22 -81.82 -60.27 -59.28
CA SER A 22 -82.91 -61.25 -59.50
C SER A 22 -83.81 -60.91 -60.69
N ALA A 23 -83.94 -59.62 -61.05
CA ALA A 23 -84.65 -59.19 -62.26
C ALA A 23 -83.97 -59.60 -63.59
N PHE A 24 -82.68 -60.00 -63.54
CA PHE A 24 -81.93 -60.55 -64.67
C PHE A 24 -81.83 -62.10 -64.64
N GLU A 25 -82.09 -62.75 -63.50
CA GLU A 25 -82.02 -64.22 -63.37
C GLU A 25 -83.10 -64.96 -64.18
N VAL A 26 -84.25 -64.33 -64.41
CA VAL A 26 -85.32 -64.92 -65.25
C VAL A 26 -84.86 -65.03 -66.73
N ASP A 27 -83.89 -64.22 -67.14
CA ASP A 27 -83.38 -64.19 -68.52
C ASP A 27 -82.26 -65.23 -68.75
N THR A 28 -81.55 -65.70 -67.73
CA THR A 28 -80.39 -66.62 -67.88
C THR A 28 -80.79 -68.02 -68.33
N LYS A 29 -81.82 -68.62 -67.73
CA LYS A 29 -82.32 -69.95 -68.12
C LYS A 29 -82.85 -69.99 -69.55
N VAL A 30 -83.49 -68.90 -69.98
CA VAL A 30 -83.99 -68.75 -71.36
C VAL A 30 -82.83 -68.59 -72.34
N LEU A 31 -81.78 -67.87 -71.96
CA LEU A 31 -80.56 -67.74 -72.76
C LEU A 31 -79.80 -69.06 -72.89
N GLU A 32 -79.72 -69.86 -71.83
CA GLU A 32 -79.11 -71.20 -71.86
C GLU A 32 -79.85 -72.15 -72.79
N ALA A 33 -81.18 -72.21 -72.69
CA ALA A 33 -82.01 -73.03 -73.60
C ALA A 33 -81.87 -72.58 -75.07
N ASN A 34 -81.81 -71.27 -75.33
CA ASN A 34 -81.57 -70.75 -76.67
C ASN A 34 -80.17 -71.07 -77.18
N LYS A 35 -79.16 -71.04 -76.30
CA LYS A 35 -77.79 -71.41 -76.64
C LYS A 35 -77.71 -72.87 -77.06
N GLU A 36 -78.27 -73.80 -76.28
CA GLU A 36 -78.29 -75.22 -76.64
C GLU A 36 -79.00 -75.47 -77.97
N LYS A 37 -80.13 -74.77 -78.20
CA LYS A 37 -80.94 -74.94 -79.40
C LYS A 37 -80.27 -74.45 -80.69
N TYR A 38 -79.64 -73.28 -80.66
CA TYR A 38 -79.17 -72.61 -81.89
C TYR A 38 -77.66 -72.73 -82.14
N LEU A 39 -76.85 -73.01 -81.11
CA LEU A 39 -75.39 -73.02 -81.25
C LEU A 39 -74.85 -74.31 -81.91
N GLY A 40 -75.63 -75.39 -81.89
CA GLY A 40 -75.32 -76.66 -82.55
C GLY A 40 -75.83 -76.79 -83.99
N LEU A 41 -76.38 -75.71 -84.57
CA LEU A 41 -76.85 -75.73 -85.96
C LEU A 41 -75.66 -75.66 -86.92
N GLU A 42 -75.48 -76.70 -87.74
CA GLU A 42 -74.46 -76.78 -88.79
C GLU A 42 -75.13 -76.83 -90.17
N LEU A 43 -74.75 -75.93 -91.07
CA LEU A 43 -75.26 -75.91 -92.44
C LEU A 43 -74.49 -76.93 -93.28
N LEU A 44 -75.11 -78.07 -93.58
CA LEU A 44 -74.45 -79.19 -94.29
C LEU A 44 -74.34 -78.95 -95.81
N GLU A 45 -75.31 -78.26 -96.43
CA GLU A 45 -75.36 -77.96 -97.87
C GLU A 45 -75.93 -76.56 -98.14
N LEU A 46 -75.55 -75.95 -99.28
CA LEU A 46 -75.95 -74.56 -99.63
C LEU A 46 -77.45 -74.37 -99.86
N ASP A 47 -78.20 -75.44 -100.16
CA ASP A 47 -79.65 -75.42 -100.36
C ASP A 47 -80.45 -75.83 -99.10
N ASP A 48 -79.81 -76.04 -97.94
CA ASP A 48 -80.49 -76.33 -96.67
C ASP A 48 -81.17 -75.09 -96.07
N LYS A 49 -82.31 -74.77 -96.68
CA LYS A 49 -83.16 -73.63 -96.30
C LYS A 49 -83.69 -73.73 -94.87
N LYS A 50 -83.89 -74.94 -94.35
CA LYS A 50 -84.48 -75.14 -93.03
C LYS A 50 -83.52 -74.74 -91.92
N THR A 51 -82.28 -75.24 -91.97
CA THR A 51 -81.24 -74.87 -91.00
C THR A 51 -80.90 -73.38 -91.10
N TYR A 52 -80.92 -72.82 -92.31
CA TYR A 52 -80.76 -71.37 -92.53
C TYR A 52 -81.88 -70.55 -91.86
N ASP A 53 -83.14 -70.91 -92.06
CA ASP A 53 -84.28 -70.20 -91.45
C ASP A 53 -84.27 -70.31 -89.91
N GLU A 54 -83.89 -71.46 -89.36
CA GLU A 54 -83.72 -71.67 -87.91
C GLU A 54 -82.56 -70.83 -87.34
N ALA A 55 -81.44 -70.71 -88.05
CA ALA A 55 -80.32 -69.85 -87.66
C ALA A 55 -80.69 -68.36 -87.71
N ILE A 56 -81.48 -67.92 -88.69
CA ILE A 56 -82.02 -66.55 -88.73
C ILE A 56 -82.95 -66.29 -87.56
N ALA A 57 -83.85 -67.22 -87.24
CA ALA A 57 -84.75 -67.11 -86.10
C ALA A 57 -83.96 -67.02 -84.77
N GLY A 58 -82.94 -67.87 -84.59
CA GLY A 58 -82.04 -67.83 -83.45
C GLY A 58 -81.27 -66.50 -83.35
N ARG A 59 -80.72 -66.00 -84.46
CA ARG A 59 -80.04 -64.70 -84.51
C ARG A 59 -80.98 -63.55 -84.14
N ARG A 60 -82.21 -63.56 -84.64
CA ARG A 60 -83.21 -62.54 -84.34
C ARG A 60 -83.55 -62.54 -82.85
N LEU A 61 -83.85 -63.70 -82.29
CA LEU A 61 -84.15 -63.86 -80.87
C LEU A 61 -82.98 -63.41 -80.00
N ALA A 62 -81.76 -63.85 -80.29
CA ALA A 62 -80.56 -63.44 -79.53
C ALA A 62 -80.33 -61.92 -79.59
N ARG A 63 -80.57 -61.29 -80.74
CA ARG A 63 -80.49 -59.83 -80.89
C ARG A 63 -81.57 -59.13 -80.07
N GLU A 64 -82.81 -59.59 -80.12
CA GLU A 64 -83.94 -59.04 -79.36
C GLU A 64 -83.68 -59.14 -77.85
N THR A 65 -83.25 -60.32 -77.36
CA THR A 65 -82.90 -60.52 -75.95
C THR A 65 -81.75 -59.62 -75.51
N ARG A 66 -80.67 -59.50 -76.30
CA ARG A 66 -79.56 -58.58 -75.99
C ARG A 66 -80.03 -57.13 -75.88
N ILE A 67 -80.87 -56.67 -76.81
CA ILE A 67 -81.42 -55.31 -76.78
C ILE A 67 -82.27 -55.09 -75.53
N ALA A 68 -83.09 -56.07 -75.15
CA ALA A 68 -83.91 -55.99 -73.93
C ALA A 68 -83.06 -55.89 -72.65
N ILE A 69 -81.99 -56.70 -72.54
CA ILE A 69 -81.03 -56.63 -71.42
C ILE A 69 -80.36 -55.26 -71.37
N GLN A 70 -79.87 -54.75 -72.50
CA GLN A 70 -79.24 -53.42 -72.56
C GLN A 70 -80.22 -52.30 -72.18
N LYS A 71 -81.50 -52.42 -72.55
CA LYS A 71 -82.54 -51.47 -72.17
C LYS A 71 -82.79 -51.50 -70.66
N LYS A 72 -83.03 -52.68 -70.08
CA LYS A 72 -83.18 -52.87 -68.62
C LYS A 72 -81.97 -52.34 -67.85
N PHE A 73 -80.75 -52.62 -68.31
CA PHE A 73 -79.53 -52.12 -67.68
C PHE A 73 -79.46 -50.59 -67.66
N LYS A 74 -79.82 -49.92 -68.77
CA LYS A 74 -79.86 -48.45 -68.83
C LYS A 74 -80.91 -47.87 -67.89
N GLU A 75 -82.08 -48.50 -67.79
CA GLU A 75 -83.15 -48.10 -66.87
C GLU A 75 -82.70 -48.21 -65.41
N PHE A 76 -82.12 -49.35 -65.01
CA PHE A 76 -81.61 -49.53 -63.64
C PHE A 76 -80.47 -48.57 -63.31
N LYS A 77 -79.56 -48.32 -64.24
CA LYS A 77 -78.49 -47.32 -64.05
C LYS A 77 -79.07 -45.92 -63.82
N ALA A 78 -80.13 -45.55 -64.53
CA ALA A 78 -80.80 -44.26 -64.34
C ALA A 78 -81.46 -44.17 -62.95
N ILE A 79 -82.15 -45.23 -62.51
CA ILE A 79 -82.76 -45.30 -61.17
C ILE A 79 -81.71 -45.16 -60.07
N ALA A 80 -80.60 -45.89 -60.17
CA ALA A 80 -79.52 -45.82 -59.19
C ALA A 80 -78.90 -44.41 -59.12
N LYS A 81 -78.67 -43.78 -60.29
CA LYS A 81 -78.15 -42.41 -60.34
C LYS A 81 -79.11 -41.40 -59.70
N ASP A 82 -80.41 -41.48 -60.03
CA ASP A 82 -81.45 -40.62 -59.45
C ASP A 82 -81.54 -40.79 -57.93
N ALA A 83 -81.45 -42.01 -57.42
CA ALA A 83 -81.43 -42.29 -55.99
C ALA A 83 -80.23 -41.63 -55.29
N VAL A 84 -79.01 -41.77 -55.84
CA VAL A 84 -77.80 -41.13 -55.30
C VAL A 84 -77.96 -39.61 -55.26
N THR A 85 -78.38 -38.99 -56.38
CA THR A 85 -78.57 -37.54 -56.44
C THR A 85 -79.60 -37.06 -55.41
N LYS A 86 -80.73 -37.75 -55.26
CA LYS A 86 -81.74 -37.41 -54.23
C LYS A 86 -81.22 -37.54 -52.80
N THR A 87 -80.39 -38.55 -52.54
CA THR A 87 -79.74 -38.71 -51.23
C THR A 87 -78.75 -37.57 -50.96
N GLU A 88 -77.95 -37.18 -51.95
CA GLU A 88 -77.02 -36.05 -51.85
C GLU A 88 -77.76 -34.72 -51.61
N GLU A 89 -78.81 -34.44 -52.38
CA GLU A 89 -79.65 -33.23 -52.20
C GLU A 89 -80.28 -33.19 -50.80
N LYS A 90 -80.73 -34.35 -50.29
CA LYS A 90 -81.30 -34.44 -48.95
C LYS A 90 -80.23 -34.23 -47.88
N ALA A 91 -79.04 -34.81 -48.04
CA ALA A 91 -77.91 -34.61 -47.15
C ALA A 91 -77.50 -33.13 -47.10
N GLU A 92 -77.39 -32.47 -48.26
CA GLU A 92 -77.07 -31.04 -48.35
C GLU A 92 -78.15 -30.19 -47.65
N THR A 93 -79.42 -30.53 -47.81
CA THR A 93 -80.53 -29.86 -47.11
C THR A 93 -80.44 -30.03 -45.59
N LEU A 94 -80.08 -31.23 -45.12
CA LEU A 94 -79.89 -31.50 -43.69
C LEU A 94 -78.69 -30.75 -43.13
N ILE A 95 -77.57 -30.71 -43.87
CA ILE A 95 -76.37 -29.94 -43.50
C ILE A 95 -76.71 -28.45 -43.40
N LYS A 96 -77.43 -27.89 -44.38
CA LYS A 96 -77.88 -26.49 -44.35
C LYS A 96 -78.78 -26.16 -43.17
N LEU A 97 -79.53 -27.14 -42.66
CA LEU A 97 -80.39 -26.96 -41.49
C LEU A 97 -79.59 -27.00 -40.18
N VAL A 98 -78.55 -27.84 -40.10
CA VAL A 98 -77.73 -28.03 -38.90
C VAL A 98 -76.64 -26.97 -38.78
N SER A 99 -76.05 -26.52 -39.88
CA SER A 99 -74.94 -25.55 -39.89
C SER A 99 -75.22 -24.26 -39.09
N PRO A 100 -76.39 -23.59 -39.20
CA PRO A 100 -76.67 -22.42 -38.37
C PRO A 100 -76.75 -22.72 -36.85
N VAL A 101 -77.08 -23.96 -36.48
CA VAL A 101 -77.10 -24.40 -35.08
C VAL A 101 -75.68 -24.64 -34.58
N GLU A 102 -74.84 -25.28 -35.40
CA GLU A 102 -73.40 -25.44 -35.11
C GLU A 102 -72.72 -24.09 -34.96
N ASP A 103 -72.90 -23.18 -35.93
CA ASP A 103 -72.36 -21.82 -35.89
C ASP A 103 -72.78 -21.07 -34.63
N HIS A 104 -74.05 -21.20 -34.21
CA HIS A 104 -74.55 -20.58 -32.98
C HIS A 104 -73.91 -21.17 -31.73
N CYS A 105 -73.74 -22.50 -31.67
CA CYS A 105 -73.07 -23.18 -30.57
C CYS A 105 -71.60 -22.76 -30.48
N ASP A 106 -70.90 -22.71 -31.61
CA ASP A 106 -69.50 -22.27 -31.70
C ASP A 106 -69.35 -20.81 -31.24
N ASP A 107 -70.27 -19.93 -31.63
CA ASP A 107 -70.31 -18.54 -31.16
C ASP A 107 -70.50 -18.45 -29.63
N ILE A 108 -71.35 -19.29 -29.04
CA ILE A 108 -71.55 -19.34 -27.58
C ILE A 108 -70.27 -19.81 -26.88
N VAL A 109 -69.66 -20.90 -27.37
CA VAL A 109 -68.42 -21.45 -26.81
C VAL A 109 -67.32 -20.40 -26.86
N LYS A 110 -67.14 -19.76 -28.01
CA LYS A 110 -66.16 -18.69 -28.20
C LYS A 110 -66.37 -17.53 -27.22
N ARG A 111 -67.60 -17.01 -27.09
CA ARG A 111 -67.91 -15.93 -26.14
C ARG A 111 -67.62 -16.33 -24.69
N TYR A 112 -67.93 -17.57 -24.32
CA TYR A 112 -67.66 -18.07 -22.98
C TYR A 112 -66.15 -18.16 -22.69
N GLU A 113 -65.35 -18.64 -23.64
CA GLU A 113 -63.90 -18.73 -23.51
C GLU A 113 -63.24 -17.34 -23.44
N GLU A 114 -63.65 -16.40 -24.31
CA GLU A 114 -63.19 -15.01 -24.29
C GLU A 114 -63.53 -14.32 -22.96
N GLU A 115 -64.75 -14.51 -22.46
CA GLU A 115 -65.20 -13.97 -21.18
C GLU A 115 -64.43 -14.56 -20.00
N LYS A 116 -64.22 -15.88 -19.99
CA LYS A 116 -63.44 -16.58 -18.96
C LYS A 116 -61.99 -16.08 -18.93
N GLU A 117 -61.39 -15.86 -20.10
CA GLU A 117 -60.05 -15.32 -20.20
C GLU A 117 -59.98 -13.86 -19.74
N ARG A 118 -60.96 -13.02 -20.11
CA ARG A 118 -61.06 -11.65 -19.60
C ARG A 118 -61.15 -11.62 -18.08
N ILE A 119 -62.04 -12.43 -17.48
CA ILE A 119 -62.17 -12.54 -16.03
C ILE A 119 -60.84 -13.00 -15.38
N ARG A 120 -60.10 -13.89 -16.03
CA ARG A 120 -58.79 -14.34 -15.54
C ARG A 120 -57.78 -13.19 -15.55
N ILE A 121 -57.69 -12.44 -16.64
CA ILE A 121 -56.80 -11.29 -16.79
C ILE A 121 -57.18 -10.19 -15.79
N ASP A 122 -58.46 -9.85 -15.66
CA ASP A 122 -58.95 -8.84 -14.73
C ASP A 122 -58.62 -9.21 -13.28
N LYS A 123 -58.79 -10.48 -12.89
CA LYS A 123 -58.38 -10.96 -11.56
C LYS A 123 -56.87 -10.86 -11.32
N LEU A 124 -56.06 -11.16 -12.33
CA LEU A 124 -54.60 -11.00 -12.24
C LEU A 124 -54.22 -9.52 -12.11
N GLN A 125 -54.85 -8.63 -12.87
CA GLN A 125 -54.63 -7.19 -12.80
C GLN A 125 -55.07 -6.61 -11.45
N GLN A 126 -56.21 -7.04 -10.91
CA GLN A 126 -56.68 -6.64 -9.58
C GLN A 126 -55.70 -7.06 -8.49
N LYS A 127 -55.20 -8.31 -8.54
CA LYS A 127 -54.16 -8.77 -7.61
C LYS A 127 -52.87 -7.98 -7.75
N ALA A 128 -52.41 -7.72 -8.97
CA ALA A 128 -51.21 -6.92 -9.21
C ALA A 128 -51.36 -5.47 -8.71
N ALA A 129 -52.53 -4.85 -8.95
CA ALA A 129 -52.84 -3.51 -8.47
C ALA A 129 -52.91 -3.43 -6.94
N LEU A 130 -53.48 -4.46 -6.30
CA LEU A 130 -53.51 -4.58 -4.83
C LEU A 130 -52.09 -4.71 -4.27
N VAL A 131 -51.26 -5.60 -4.81
CA VAL A 131 -49.87 -5.75 -4.35
C VAL A 131 -49.08 -4.46 -4.58
N LYS A 132 -49.29 -3.79 -5.71
CA LYS A 132 -48.67 -2.50 -6.01
C LYS A 132 -49.07 -1.43 -4.98
N SER A 133 -50.35 -1.29 -4.65
CA SER A 133 -50.78 -0.31 -3.65
C SER A 133 -50.23 -0.64 -2.26
N ARG A 134 -50.13 -1.94 -1.92
CA ARG A 134 -49.52 -2.41 -0.68
C ARG A 134 -48.05 -2.05 -0.58
N VAL A 135 -47.31 -2.23 -1.67
CA VAL A 135 -45.89 -1.84 -1.79
C VAL A 135 -45.72 -0.33 -1.67
N GLU A 136 -46.47 0.46 -2.43
CA GLU A 136 -46.39 1.93 -2.44
C GLU A 136 -46.60 2.50 -1.03
N LYS A 137 -47.53 1.95 -0.28
CA LYS A 137 -47.80 2.37 1.10
C LYS A 137 -46.62 2.06 2.02
N LEU A 138 -46.01 0.88 1.96
CA LEU A 138 -44.82 0.55 2.76
C LEU A 138 -43.62 1.43 2.38
N THR A 139 -43.39 1.65 1.09
CA THR A 139 -42.33 2.56 0.61
C THR A 139 -42.56 3.99 1.07
N SER A 140 -43.81 4.47 1.10
CA SER A 140 -44.14 5.81 1.61
C SER A 140 -43.82 6.01 3.10
N LEU A 141 -43.80 4.91 3.88
CA LEU A 141 -43.38 4.90 5.28
C LEU A 141 -41.85 4.80 5.46
N GLY A 142 -41.10 4.77 4.35
CA GLY A 142 -39.64 4.71 4.35
C GLY A 142 -39.07 3.29 4.28
N ALA A 143 -39.90 2.27 4.02
CA ALA A 143 -39.40 0.92 3.79
C ALA A 143 -38.64 0.85 2.46
N PHE A 144 -37.51 0.15 2.42
CA PHE A 144 -36.73 -0.06 1.20
C PHE A 144 -36.71 -1.55 0.82
N PHE A 145 -36.63 -1.82 -0.48
CA PHE A 145 -36.60 -3.19 -1.01
C PHE A 145 -35.16 -3.67 -1.18
N ASP A 146 -34.83 -4.85 -0.66
CA ASP A 146 -33.48 -5.44 -0.73
C ASP A 146 -33.32 -6.49 -1.85
N GLY A 147 -34.35 -6.69 -2.67
CA GLY A 147 -34.40 -7.75 -3.68
C GLY A 147 -35.34 -8.91 -3.32
N THR A 148 -35.64 -9.08 -2.02
CA THR A 148 -36.49 -10.16 -1.50
C THR A 148 -37.62 -9.63 -0.62
N SER A 149 -37.34 -8.61 0.20
CA SER A 149 -38.21 -8.10 1.24
C SER A 149 -38.17 -6.58 1.37
N TYR A 150 -39.22 -6.02 1.96
CA TYR A 150 -39.32 -4.62 2.34
C TYR A 150 -38.90 -4.47 3.80
N ASN A 151 -37.85 -3.69 4.02
CA ASN A 151 -37.22 -3.50 5.32
C ASN A 151 -37.47 -2.10 5.86
N LEU A 152 -37.91 -2.01 7.12
CA LEU A 152 -38.09 -0.76 7.85
C LEU A 152 -37.67 -0.95 9.32
N GLY A 153 -36.42 -0.61 9.62
CA GLY A 153 -35.84 -0.87 10.93
C GLY A 153 -35.76 -2.38 11.21
N ASN A 154 -36.54 -2.86 12.17
CA ASN A 154 -36.62 -4.28 12.51
C ASN A 154 -37.82 -4.99 11.85
N LEU A 155 -38.68 -4.25 11.13
CA LEU A 155 -39.78 -4.84 10.38
C LEU A 155 -39.28 -5.33 9.03
N VAL A 156 -39.52 -6.60 8.74
CA VAL A 156 -39.18 -7.26 7.48
C VAL A 156 -40.46 -7.88 6.92
N VAL A 157 -40.82 -7.51 5.70
CA VAL A 157 -42.02 -8.01 5.01
C VAL A 157 -41.61 -8.58 3.66
N GLU A 158 -41.74 -9.88 3.48
CA GLU A 158 -41.38 -10.52 2.21
C GLU A 158 -42.34 -10.10 1.09
N HIS A 159 -41.83 -9.95 -0.13
CA HIS A 159 -42.69 -9.55 -1.24
C HIS A 159 -43.80 -10.57 -1.53
N GLU A 160 -43.50 -11.87 -1.40
CA GLU A 160 -44.47 -12.94 -1.61
C GLU A 160 -45.62 -12.90 -0.58
N GLN A 161 -45.32 -12.54 0.67
CA GLN A 161 -46.32 -12.39 1.72
C GLN A 161 -47.34 -11.29 1.40
N LEU A 162 -46.92 -10.20 0.74
CA LEU A 162 -47.82 -9.14 0.31
C LEU A 162 -48.87 -9.62 -0.71
N VAL A 163 -48.57 -10.69 -1.45
CA VAL A 163 -49.51 -11.33 -2.39
C VAL A 163 -50.55 -12.17 -1.66
N THR A 164 -50.17 -12.80 -0.54
CA THR A 164 -51.01 -13.75 0.18
C THR A 164 -51.75 -13.15 1.37
N TYR A 165 -51.32 -12.00 1.89
CA TYR A 165 -51.97 -11.35 3.03
C TYR A 165 -53.44 -11.05 2.75
N SER A 166 -54.27 -11.39 3.72
CA SER A 166 -55.58 -10.80 3.90
C SER A 166 -55.47 -9.29 4.16
N ASP A 167 -56.56 -8.56 3.98
CA ASP A 167 -56.57 -7.12 4.24
C ASP A 167 -56.31 -6.80 5.72
N ASP A 168 -56.73 -7.67 6.64
CA ASP A 168 -56.47 -7.54 8.07
C ASP A 168 -54.98 -7.74 8.42
N GLU A 169 -54.34 -8.78 7.88
CA GLU A 169 -52.90 -9.02 8.06
C GLU A 169 -52.07 -7.86 7.48
N TYR A 170 -52.45 -7.37 6.30
CA TYR A 170 -51.81 -6.23 5.71
C TYR A 170 -52.02 -4.95 6.53
N SER A 171 -53.21 -4.73 7.08
CA SER A 171 -53.48 -3.58 7.96
C SER A 171 -52.58 -3.62 9.21
N GLN A 172 -52.46 -4.77 9.86
CA GLN A 172 -51.57 -4.93 11.02
C GLN A 172 -50.10 -4.66 10.67
N CYS A 173 -49.67 -5.12 9.49
CA CYS A 173 -48.35 -4.84 8.96
C CYS A 173 -48.11 -3.33 8.76
N VAL A 174 -49.08 -2.61 8.20
CA VAL A 174 -49.02 -1.16 8.01
C VAL A 174 -49.00 -0.40 9.35
N ASP A 175 -49.76 -0.85 10.34
CA ASP A 175 -49.76 -0.25 11.68
C ASP A 175 -48.38 -0.40 12.35
N LEU A 176 -47.79 -1.60 12.28
CA LEU A 176 -46.43 -1.85 12.75
C LEU A 176 -45.40 -1.00 11.99
N ALA A 177 -45.52 -0.91 10.66
CA ALA A 177 -44.65 -0.09 9.83
C ALA A 177 -44.75 1.39 10.21
N THR A 178 -45.97 1.88 10.49
CA THR A 178 -46.21 3.27 10.90
C THR A 178 -45.56 3.58 12.24
N GLN A 179 -45.71 2.69 13.23
CA GLN A 179 -45.05 2.82 14.54
C GLN A 179 -43.52 2.81 14.40
N MET A 180 -42.97 1.95 13.53
CA MET A 180 -41.53 1.90 13.27
C MET A 180 -41.02 3.17 12.58
N ALA A 181 -41.74 3.66 11.58
CA ALA A 181 -41.41 4.90 10.89
C ALA A 181 -41.39 6.09 11.86
N GLU A 182 -42.38 6.17 12.76
CA GLU A 182 -42.45 7.21 13.78
C GLU A 182 -41.29 7.12 14.76
N LYS A 183 -40.97 5.92 15.26
CA LYS A 183 -39.84 5.71 16.16
C LYS A 183 -38.51 6.13 15.50
N ILE A 184 -38.27 5.72 14.26
CA ILE A 184 -37.07 6.10 13.51
C ILE A 184 -36.99 7.63 13.35
N ARG A 185 -38.13 8.29 13.10
CA ARG A 185 -38.18 9.76 13.00
C ARG A 185 -37.84 10.42 14.33
N LEU A 186 -38.45 9.98 15.42
CA LEU A 186 -38.18 10.50 16.77
C LEU A 186 -36.72 10.29 17.20
N ASP A 187 -36.14 9.12 16.92
CA ASP A 187 -34.74 8.83 17.23
C ASP A 187 -33.79 9.73 16.40
N LYS A 188 -34.11 10.01 15.14
CA LYS A 188 -33.34 10.95 14.31
C LYS A 188 -33.44 12.38 14.84
N GLU A 189 -34.66 12.85 15.15
CA GLU A 189 -34.88 14.18 15.72
C GLU A 189 -34.16 14.34 17.08
N ALA A 190 -34.21 13.32 17.94
CA ALA A 190 -33.52 13.32 19.23
C ALA A 190 -31.99 13.35 19.06
N LYS A 191 -31.45 12.56 18.12
CA LYS A 191 -30.02 12.55 17.83
C LYS A 191 -29.55 13.88 17.25
N GLU A 192 -30.28 14.45 16.30
CA GLU A 192 -29.94 15.76 15.72
C GLU A 192 -29.98 16.87 16.77
N LYS A 193 -30.97 16.84 17.66
CA LYS A 193 -31.03 17.76 18.80
C LYS A 193 -29.83 17.58 19.74
N ALA A 194 -29.48 16.35 20.11
CA ALA A 194 -28.32 16.06 20.95
C ALA A 194 -27.01 16.53 20.31
N ASP A 195 -26.81 16.24 19.01
CA ASP A 195 -25.64 16.68 18.25
C ASP A 195 -25.58 18.22 18.17
N SER A 196 -26.72 18.90 18.05
CA SER A 196 -26.78 20.36 18.04
C SER A 196 -26.43 20.97 19.40
N GLU A 197 -26.90 20.37 20.50
CA GLU A 197 -26.58 20.81 21.86
C GLU A 197 -25.11 20.56 22.19
N GLU A 198 -24.53 19.44 21.76
CA GLU A 198 -23.12 19.14 21.92
C GLU A 198 -22.24 20.13 21.13
N ARG A 199 -22.60 20.43 19.88
CA ARG A 199 -21.90 21.45 19.08
C ARG A 199 -21.92 22.83 19.75
N GLN A 200 -23.07 23.24 20.29
CA GLN A 200 -23.18 24.51 21.02
C GLN A 200 -22.32 24.52 22.29
N ARG A 201 -22.25 23.41 23.03
CA ARG A 201 -21.37 23.30 24.21
C ARG A 201 -19.89 23.40 23.83
N LEU A 202 -19.47 22.67 22.79
CA LEU A 202 -18.09 22.71 22.29
C LEU A 202 -17.69 24.10 21.78
N GLU A 203 -18.60 24.81 21.10
CA GLU A 203 -18.36 26.16 20.63
C GLU A 203 -18.25 27.16 21.80
N ALA A 204 -19.13 27.06 22.79
CA ALA A 204 -19.06 27.88 24.01
C ALA A 204 -17.78 27.61 24.81
N GLU A 205 -17.35 26.36 24.92
CA GLU A 205 -16.10 25.98 25.58
C GLU A 205 -14.87 26.50 24.82
N ARG A 206 -14.84 26.33 23.49
CA ARG A 206 -13.77 26.91 22.64
C ARG A 206 -13.65 28.41 22.83
N LYS A 207 -14.78 29.12 22.86
CA LYS A 207 -14.78 30.57 23.07
C LYS A 207 -14.24 30.95 24.46
N ARG A 208 -14.58 30.20 25.51
CA ARG A 208 -14.01 30.41 26.85
C ARG A 208 -12.50 30.19 26.89
N ILE A 209 -12.02 29.11 26.26
CA ILE A 209 -10.58 28.80 26.18
C ILE A 209 -9.84 29.88 25.38
N GLU A 210 -10.43 30.38 24.31
CA GLU A 210 -9.85 31.48 23.51
C GLU A 210 -9.78 32.79 24.32
N GLU A 211 -10.84 33.13 25.06
CA GLU A 211 -10.85 34.28 25.96
C GLU A 211 -9.83 34.15 27.10
N GLU A 212 -9.67 32.96 27.68
CA GLU A 212 -8.68 32.68 28.73
C GLU A 212 -7.25 32.74 28.19
N ASN A 213 -6.98 32.13 27.03
CA ASN A 213 -5.69 32.20 26.36
C ASN A 213 -5.32 33.63 25.95
N ALA A 214 -6.29 34.44 25.51
CA ALA A 214 -6.07 35.85 25.20
C ALA A 214 -5.66 36.63 26.46
N LYS A 215 -6.33 36.39 27.60
CA LYS A 215 -5.95 36.99 28.90
C LYS A 215 -4.56 36.55 29.33
N LEU A 216 -4.24 35.26 29.22
CA LEU A 216 -2.94 34.73 29.58
C LEU A 216 -1.82 35.31 28.70
N ARG A 217 -2.03 35.43 27.39
CA ARG A 217 -1.08 36.08 26.47
C ARG A 217 -0.87 37.55 26.81
N ALA A 218 -1.93 38.28 27.13
CA ALA A 218 -1.83 39.67 27.56
C ALA A 218 -1.01 39.80 28.86
N GLN A 219 -1.23 38.93 29.83
CA GLN A 219 -0.45 38.88 31.08
C GLN A 219 1.03 38.54 30.81
N GLN A 220 1.32 37.53 29.98
CA GLN A 220 2.68 37.16 29.61
C GLN A 220 3.41 38.28 28.85
N GLU A 221 2.71 39.03 28.00
CA GLU A 221 3.29 40.17 27.29
C GLU A 221 3.60 41.32 28.25
N GLU A 222 2.71 41.60 29.20
CA GLU A 222 2.95 42.61 30.24
C GLU A 222 4.13 42.23 31.14
N GLU A 223 4.21 40.97 31.57
CA GLU A 223 5.31 40.45 32.37
C GLU A 223 6.63 40.47 31.59
N ARG A 224 6.64 40.09 30.30
CA ARG A 224 7.81 40.25 29.44
C ARG A 224 8.26 41.69 29.33
N LYS A 225 7.34 42.65 29.16
CA LYS A 225 7.68 44.08 29.10
C LYS A 225 8.29 44.56 30.42
N ARG A 226 7.76 44.12 31.57
CA ARG A 226 8.32 44.42 32.89
C ARG A 226 9.72 43.84 33.06
N MET A 227 9.89 42.56 32.73
CA MET A 227 11.19 41.88 32.82
C MET A 227 12.23 42.49 31.87
N GLN A 228 11.83 42.88 30.65
CA GLN A 228 12.70 43.57 29.70
C GLN A 228 13.13 44.95 30.25
N ALA A 229 12.19 45.72 30.82
CA ALA A 229 12.48 47.01 31.42
C ALA A 229 13.41 46.88 32.64
N GLU A 230 13.21 45.86 33.47
CA GLU A 230 14.08 45.56 34.62
C GLU A 230 15.49 45.16 34.16
N MET A 231 15.60 44.28 33.15
CA MET A 231 16.89 43.88 32.59
C MET A 231 17.64 45.05 31.93
N ASP A 232 16.93 45.94 31.23
CA ASP A 232 17.52 47.14 30.65
C ASP A 232 17.98 48.14 31.72
N ALA A 233 17.23 48.29 32.82
CA ALA A 233 17.65 49.09 33.97
C ALA A 233 18.90 48.49 34.64
N LEU A 234 18.91 47.18 34.87
CA LEU A 234 20.04 46.47 35.47
C LEU A 234 21.30 46.52 34.59
N ARG A 235 21.13 46.49 33.26
CA ARG A 235 22.22 46.64 32.30
C ARG A 235 22.82 48.05 32.37
N LYS A 236 21.98 49.09 32.38
CA LYS A 236 22.46 50.48 32.55
C LYS A 236 23.22 50.66 33.86
N GLU A 237 22.68 50.13 34.96
CA GLU A 237 23.34 50.18 36.26
C GLU A 237 24.70 49.47 36.22
N ARG A 238 24.80 48.29 35.59
CA ARG A 238 26.08 47.59 35.40
C ARG A 238 27.06 48.36 34.54
N GLU A 239 26.60 48.98 33.45
CA GLU A 239 27.45 49.79 32.55
C GLU A 239 28.00 51.02 33.29
N GLU A 240 27.19 51.69 34.11
CA GLU A 240 27.62 52.80 34.96
C GLU A 240 28.65 52.34 36.01
N LEU A 241 28.41 51.20 36.65
CA LEU A 241 29.31 50.61 37.66
C LEU A 241 30.64 50.14 37.05
N GLU A 242 30.64 49.58 35.83
CA GLU A 242 31.86 49.23 35.10
C GLU A 242 32.62 50.46 34.63
N ALA A 243 31.93 51.50 34.15
CA ALA A 243 32.55 52.76 33.76
C ALA A 243 33.23 53.44 34.96
N GLU A 244 32.58 53.44 36.13
CA GLU A 244 33.15 53.97 37.37
C GLU A 244 34.36 53.13 37.83
N LYS A 245 34.26 51.79 37.82
CA LYS A 245 35.38 50.90 38.15
C LYS A 245 36.57 51.10 37.22
N LYS A 246 36.33 51.29 35.91
CA LYS A 246 37.37 51.55 34.93
C LYS A 246 38.03 52.92 35.15
N ALA A 247 37.25 53.95 35.44
CA ALA A 247 37.78 55.27 35.78
C ALA A 247 38.66 55.24 37.04
N VAL A 248 38.25 54.51 38.08
CA VAL A 248 39.02 54.32 39.31
C VAL A 248 40.30 53.51 39.05
N ALA A 249 40.22 52.46 38.22
CA ALA A 249 41.39 51.65 37.85
C ALA A 249 42.41 52.45 37.02
N ASP A 250 41.95 53.25 36.06
CA ASP A 250 42.79 54.11 35.22
C ASP A 250 43.44 55.24 36.04
N ALA A 251 42.72 55.81 37.01
CA ALA A 251 43.28 56.80 37.94
C ALA A 251 44.38 56.19 38.84
N LYS A 252 44.14 55.00 39.41
CA LYS A 252 45.15 54.28 40.21
C LYS A 252 46.36 53.85 39.38
N ALA A 253 46.15 53.45 38.12
CA ALA A 253 47.24 53.09 37.22
C ALA A 253 48.14 54.29 36.87
N LYS A 254 47.55 55.47 36.66
CA LYS A 254 48.30 56.72 36.43
C LYS A 254 49.10 57.14 37.67
N GLU A 255 48.51 57.08 38.86
CA GLU A 255 49.20 57.42 40.12
C GLU A 255 50.38 56.47 40.38
N LEU A 256 50.20 55.17 40.15
CA LEU A 256 51.26 54.17 40.32
C LEU A 256 52.38 54.35 39.29
N ALA A 257 52.04 54.75 38.06
CA ALA A 257 53.01 55.04 37.01
C ALA A 257 53.84 56.30 37.31
N GLU A 258 53.25 57.33 37.90
CA GLU A 258 53.97 58.52 38.36
C GLU A 258 54.91 58.22 39.53
N LYS A 259 54.44 57.46 40.54
CA LYS A 259 55.30 57.01 41.66
C LYS A 259 56.49 56.19 41.17
N ARG A 260 56.28 55.25 40.24
CA ARG A 260 57.37 54.47 39.64
C ARG A 260 58.34 55.30 38.80
N ARG A 261 57.87 56.37 38.13
CA ARG A 261 58.74 57.30 37.41
C ARG A 261 59.58 58.15 38.36
N ALA A 262 59.01 58.58 39.48
CA ALA A 262 59.74 59.32 40.52
C ALA A 262 60.80 58.44 41.20
N GLU A 263 60.46 57.21 41.60
CA GLU A 263 61.40 56.26 42.20
C GLU A 263 62.54 55.87 41.24
N LYS A 264 62.24 55.68 39.94
CA LYS A 264 63.26 55.37 38.94
C LYS A 264 64.21 56.55 38.71
N ALA A 265 63.69 57.78 38.68
CA ALA A 265 64.51 58.99 38.55
C ALA A 265 65.44 59.20 39.76
N GLU A 266 64.99 58.85 40.98
CA GLU A 266 65.81 58.91 42.18
C GLU A 266 66.89 57.81 42.18
N ALA A 267 66.52 56.58 41.81
CA ALA A 267 67.45 55.46 41.69
C ALA A 267 68.54 55.71 40.63
N ASP A 268 68.18 56.31 39.49
CA ASP A 268 69.14 56.67 38.43
C ASP A 268 70.10 57.79 38.90
N ARG A 269 69.65 58.71 39.76
CA ARG A 269 70.51 59.76 40.36
C ARG A 269 71.53 59.18 41.34
N LEU A 270 71.09 58.26 42.20
CA LEU A 270 71.96 57.56 43.16
C LEU A 270 72.95 56.63 42.45
N ALA A 271 72.53 55.94 41.39
CA ALA A 271 73.42 55.09 40.59
C ALA A 271 74.50 55.90 39.86
N ALA A 272 74.18 57.10 39.36
CA ALA A 272 75.16 58.00 38.74
C ALA A 272 76.20 58.52 39.75
N GLU A 273 75.80 58.82 40.99
CA GLU A 273 76.71 59.29 42.04
C GLU A 273 77.64 58.18 42.55
N VAL A 274 77.12 56.95 42.68
CA VAL A 274 77.93 55.78 43.08
C VAL A 274 78.91 55.38 41.99
N LYS A 275 78.51 55.48 40.71
CA LYS A 275 79.39 55.17 39.58
C LYS A 275 80.52 56.19 39.42
N ALA A 276 80.25 57.48 39.64
CA ALA A 276 81.28 58.52 39.61
C ALA A 276 82.34 58.37 40.71
N LYS A 277 81.98 57.84 41.90
CA LYS A 277 82.94 57.57 42.98
C LYS A 277 83.76 56.30 42.73
N LYS A 278 83.14 55.24 42.18
CA LYS A 278 83.84 53.98 41.85
C LYS A 278 84.82 54.10 40.68
N ASP A 279 84.48 54.88 39.66
CA ASP A 279 85.32 55.04 38.47
C ASP A 279 86.61 55.87 38.76
N GLU A 280 86.62 56.70 39.81
CA GLU A 280 87.83 57.44 40.24
C GLU A 280 88.75 56.62 41.16
N GLU A 281 88.20 55.75 42.01
CA GLU A 281 88.99 54.85 42.86
C GLU A 281 89.65 53.72 42.06
N GLU A 282 88.96 53.11 41.09
CA GLU A 282 89.54 52.04 40.25
C GLU A 282 90.61 52.54 39.27
N ARG A 283 90.58 53.82 38.87
CA ARG A 283 91.60 54.43 37.99
C ARG A 283 92.93 54.62 38.71
N ILE A 284 92.89 55.00 39.99
CA ILE A 284 94.09 55.24 40.82
C ILE A 284 94.77 53.91 41.20
N GLU A 285 94.01 52.84 41.43
CA GLU A 285 94.57 51.56 41.88
C GLU A 285 95.15 50.71 40.72
N ARG A 286 94.60 50.83 39.51
CA ARG A 286 95.06 50.08 38.32
C ARG A 286 96.37 50.63 37.73
N GLU A 287 96.57 51.96 37.76
CA GLU A 287 97.81 52.60 37.27
C GLU A 287 99.02 52.38 38.21
N ALA A 288 98.80 52.15 39.50
CA ALA A 288 99.87 51.92 40.48
C ALA A 288 100.41 50.47 40.49
N ARG A 289 99.59 49.50 40.07
CA ARG A 289 99.91 48.06 40.17
C ARG A 289 100.57 47.52 38.89
N GLU A 290 100.14 47.97 37.71
CA GLU A 290 100.69 47.51 36.43
C GLU A 290 102.08 48.07 36.10
N LYS A 291 102.47 49.22 36.69
CA LYS A 291 103.79 49.83 36.49
C LYS A 291 104.91 49.20 37.34
N LYS A 292 104.57 48.52 38.45
CA LYS A 292 105.55 47.90 39.36
C LYS A 292 105.85 46.43 39.04
N GLU A 293 104.92 45.69 38.45
CA GLU A 293 105.10 44.25 38.21
C GLU A 293 105.67 43.91 36.82
N ALA A 294 105.63 44.83 35.85
CA ALA A 294 106.13 44.60 34.48
C ALA A 294 107.63 44.86 34.29
N GLU A 295 108.27 45.72 35.12
CA GLU A 295 109.70 46.05 35.01
C GLU A 295 110.60 45.11 35.84
N ALA A 296 110.13 44.65 37.00
CA ALA A 296 110.89 43.78 37.90
C ALA A 296 111.09 42.36 37.34
N LYS A 297 110.21 41.90 36.46
CA LYS A 297 110.17 40.51 35.98
C LYS A 297 111.00 40.24 34.72
N LYS A 298 111.72 41.22 34.15
CA LYS A 298 112.47 41.03 32.87
C LYS A 298 113.98 41.28 32.90
N LYS A 299 114.54 41.98 33.89
CA LYS A 299 116.01 42.18 33.99
C LYS A 299 116.73 41.18 34.92
N ALA A 300 116.00 40.50 35.81
CA ALA A 300 116.59 39.65 36.84
C ALA A 300 116.81 38.19 36.40
N ASP A 301 116.15 37.72 35.33
CA ASP A 301 116.40 36.39 34.75
C ASP A 301 117.87 36.20 34.38
N ALA A 302 118.31 36.89 33.34
CA ALA A 302 119.20 36.15 32.46
C ALA A 302 120.68 36.18 32.90
N ALA A 303 121.06 37.08 33.82
CA ALA A 303 122.46 37.37 34.09
C ALA A 303 123.12 36.40 35.08
N ARG A 304 122.43 35.96 36.15
CA ARG A 304 123.13 35.29 37.26
C ARG A 304 123.29 33.78 37.07
N GLN A 305 122.31 33.13 36.44
CA GLN A 305 122.32 31.68 36.20
C GLN A 305 123.42 31.24 35.20
N LYS A 306 123.87 32.10 34.25
CA LYS A 306 124.99 31.78 33.33
C LYS A 306 126.39 31.99 33.93
N ALA A 307 126.53 32.77 35.00
CA ALA A 307 127.84 33.12 35.56
C ALA A 307 128.41 32.07 36.53
N LEU A 308 127.57 31.23 37.16
CA LEU A 308 127.95 30.45 38.35
C LEU A 308 128.23 28.95 38.10
N ALA A 309 127.92 28.44 36.91
CA ALA A 309 128.19 27.04 36.54
C ALA A 309 129.69 26.62 36.56
N PRO A 310 130.68 27.44 36.12
CA PRO A 310 132.08 27.03 36.18
C PRO A 310 132.65 27.02 37.61
N ASP A 311 132.14 27.88 38.51
CA ASP A 311 132.64 27.96 39.90
C ASP A 311 132.10 26.82 40.77
N LYS A 312 130.88 26.34 40.50
CA LYS A 312 130.31 25.12 41.10
C LYS A 312 131.22 23.90 40.92
N LYS A 313 131.83 23.74 39.74
CA LYS A 313 132.80 22.66 39.47
C LYS A 313 134.13 22.84 40.21
N LYS A 314 134.61 24.08 40.39
CA LYS A 314 135.88 24.36 41.10
C LYS A 314 135.77 24.08 42.60
N LEU A 315 134.66 24.47 43.23
CA LEU A 315 134.45 24.29 44.67
C LEU A 315 134.32 22.82 45.07
N LEU A 316 133.69 21.99 44.24
CA LEU A 316 133.64 20.54 44.44
C LEU A 316 135.05 19.91 44.38
N LYS A 317 135.88 20.37 43.45
CA LYS A 317 137.27 19.90 43.32
C LYS A 317 138.14 20.27 44.52
N LEU A 318 137.89 21.43 45.16
CA LEU A 318 138.59 21.85 46.39
C LEU A 318 138.22 20.95 47.58
N ALA A 319 136.95 20.56 47.70
CA ALA A 319 136.51 19.61 48.72
C ALA A 319 137.24 18.26 48.55
N ASP A 320 137.38 17.76 47.32
CA ASP A 320 138.13 16.53 47.03
C ASP A 320 139.61 16.63 47.40
N GLN A 321 140.25 17.80 47.22
CA GLN A 321 141.65 18.02 47.60
C GLN A 321 141.88 18.05 49.11
N ILE A 322 140.93 18.61 49.86
CA ILE A 322 140.99 18.67 51.33
C ILE A 322 140.82 17.26 51.92
N GLU A 323 139.94 16.46 51.33
CA GLU A 323 139.69 15.05 51.72
C GLU A 323 140.89 14.15 51.39
N ALA A 324 141.63 14.45 50.33
CA ALA A 324 142.82 13.72 49.89
C ALA A 324 144.15 14.16 50.54
N PHE A 325 144.13 15.03 51.55
CA PHE A 325 145.34 15.54 52.20
C PHE A 325 145.95 14.50 53.18
N ASP A 326 146.98 13.77 52.74
CA ASP A 326 147.67 12.74 53.54
C ASP A 326 148.69 13.33 54.54
N LEU A 327 148.52 12.98 55.82
CA LEU A 327 149.27 13.51 56.97
C LEU A 327 150.47 12.63 57.35
N PRO A 328 151.56 13.21 57.91
CA PRO A 328 152.77 12.47 58.29
C PRO A 328 152.57 11.60 59.55
N GLU A 329 153.07 10.36 59.51
CA GLU A 329 153.22 9.50 60.69
C GLU A 329 154.31 10.05 61.60
N LEU A 330 153.93 10.52 62.79
CA LEU A 330 154.86 10.95 63.83
C LEU A 330 154.99 9.83 64.86
N ALA A 331 156.21 9.39 65.14
CA ALA A 331 156.48 8.23 65.99
C ALA A 331 156.00 8.35 67.47
N HIS A 332 155.65 9.55 67.99
CA HIS A 332 155.29 9.85 69.39
C HIS A 332 153.77 10.03 69.55
N VAL A 333 153.13 9.20 70.39
CA VAL A 333 151.66 9.12 70.58
C VAL A 333 151.00 10.50 70.78
N ASP A 334 151.57 11.38 71.62
CA ASP A 334 151.00 12.72 71.85
C ASP A 334 151.01 13.63 70.60
N ALA A 335 152.02 13.50 69.74
CA ALA A 335 152.07 14.22 68.46
C ALA A 335 151.08 13.62 67.44
N GLN A 336 150.81 12.32 67.54
CA GLN A 336 149.76 11.63 66.79
C GLN A 336 148.37 12.22 67.09
N GLY A 337 148.11 12.59 68.35
CA GLY A 337 146.87 13.27 68.75
C GLY A 337 146.65 14.61 68.03
N VAL A 338 147.71 15.36 67.73
CA VAL A 338 147.63 16.59 66.93
C VAL A 338 147.27 16.30 65.47
N THR A 339 147.83 15.24 64.87
CA THR A 339 147.46 14.82 63.50
C THR A 339 146.02 14.31 63.40
N ASP A 340 145.51 13.61 64.43
CA ASP A 340 144.11 13.15 64.46
C ASP A 340 143.12 14.33 64.59
N TYR A 341 143.46 15.34 65.39
CA TYR A 341 142.68 16.59 65.47
C TYR A 341 142.69 17.36 64.13
N ALA A 342 143.84 17.44 63.46
CA ALA A 342 143.96 18.05 62.14
C ALA A 342 143.07 17.34 61.10
N ARG A 343 143.04 16.00 61.11
CA ARG A 343 142.17 15.18 60.24
C ARG A 343 140.69 15.47 60.47
N MET A 344 140.25 15.60 61.72
CA MET A 344 138.86 15.93 62.07
C MET A 344 138.41 17.29 61.51
N ILE A 345 139.28 18.30 61.53
CA ILE A 345 138.97 19.64 60.99
C ILE A 345 138.86 19.61 59.46
N LEU A 346 139.79 18.92 58.78
CA LEU A 346 139.77 18.80 57.31
C LEU A 346 138.47 18.15 56.80
N ASP A 347 137.98 17.12 57.50
CA ASP A 347 136.73 16.43 57.14
C ASP A 347 135.49 17.34 57.28
N SER A 348 135.42 18.10 58.38
CA SER A 348 134.35 19.09 58.62
C SER A 348 134.33 20.21 57.56
N LEU A 349 135.52 20.65 57.15
CA LEU A 349 135.69 21.67 56.12
C LEU A 349 135.21 21.17 54.75
N SER A 350 135.58 19.96 54.35
CA SER A 350 135.11 19.33 53.10
C SER A 350 133.57 19.25 53.05
N LYS A 351 132.91 18.79 54.11
CA LYS A 351 131.45 18.72 54.20
C LYS A 351 130.77 20.09 54.05
N THR A 352 131.29 21.10 54.74
CA THR A 352 130.77 22.47 54.68
C THR A 352 130.80 23.04 53.27
N ILE A 353 131.84 22.74 52.49
CA ILE A 353 131.96 23.20 51.11
C ILE A 353 130.85 22.60 50.24
N ARG A 354 130.59 21.28 50.34
CA ARG A 354 129.56 20.60 49.54
C ARG A 354 128.15 21.15 49.77
N GLU A 355 127.75 21.36 51.03
CA GLU A 355 126.42 21.90 51.36
C GLU A 355 126.19 23.34 50.85
N LYS A 356 127.23 24.18 50.93
CA LYS A 356 127.14 25.56 50.45
C LYS A 356 127.05 25.63 48.93
N VAL A 357 127.75 24.75 48.24
CA VAL A 357 127.66 24.67 46.78
C VAL A 357 126.24 24.35 46.33
N GLU A 358 125.56 23.39 46.97
CA GLU A 358 124.21 22.98 46.57
C GLU A 358 123.13 24.06 46.85
N LYS A 359 123.32 24.85 47.91
CA LYS A 359 122.37 25.88 48.33
C LYS A 359 122.45 27.18 47.55
N TYR A 360 123.63 27.54 47.04
CA TYR A 360 123.91 28.90 46.54
C TYR A 360 124.33 28.97 45.07
N LEU A 361 124.64 27.83 44.45
CA LEU A 361 125.06 27.69 43.05
C LEU A 361 124.25 26.58 42.36
#